data_AF-A0A941DLW3-F1
#
_entry.id   AF-A0A941DLW3-F1
#
_cell.length_a   1.000
_cell.length_b   1.000
_cell.length_c   1.000
_cell.angle_alpha   90.00
_cell.angle_beta   90.00
_cell.angle_gamma   90.00
#
_symmetry.space_group_name_H-M   'P 1'
#
loop_
_entity.id
_entity.type
_entity.pdbx_description
1 polymer ?
#
loop_
_entity_poly.entity_id
_entity_poly.type
_entity_poly.pdbx_seq_one_letter_code
_entity_poly.pdbx_strand_id
1 'polypeptide(L)'
;MKALRIVLITLASLMVAPVFAQNTETPRIDKREARQQQRIAQGVKTGELTAKETANLEKREAKIEADKQAAKADGVVTKQERAKLTHEENVASHKIAEKKHNNRRVTP
;
A
#
# COMPACT_ATOMS: atom_id res chain seq x y z
N MET A 1 -71.39 2.00 -17.99
CA MET A 1 -70.74 1.35 -19.15
C MET A 1 -69.31 1.89 -19.28
N LYS A 2 -68.33 0.97 -19.35
CA LYS A 2 -66.97 1.00 -19.95
C LYS A 2 -66.44 2.39 -20.37
N ALA A 3 -65.23 2.87 -20.12
CA ALA A 3 -63.94 2.40 -19.59
C ALA A 3 -63.17 3.71 -19.22
N LEU A 4 -62.05 3.75 -18.50
CA LEU A 4 -60.73 3.39 -18.99
C LEU A 4 -59.73 3.68 -17.86
N ARG A 5 -59.05 2.63 -17.39
CA ARG A 5 -57.96 2.74 -16.40
C ARG A 5 -56.70 3.16 -17.15
N ILE A 6 -56.22 4.38 -16.94
CA ILE A 6 -54.88 4.78 -17.39
C ILE A 6 -53.91 4.48 -16.25
N VAL A 7 -53.35 3.27 -16.30
CA VAL A 7 -52.21 2.87 -15.48
C VAL A 7 -51.00 3.61 -16.04
N LEU A 8 -50.51 4.59 -15.30
CA LEU A 8 -49.26 5.28 -15.58
C LEU A 8 -48.11 4.34 -15.18
N ILE A 9 -47.61 3.55 -16.15
CA ILE A 9 -46.39 2.76 -15.99
C ILE A 9 -45.21 3.71 -16.24
N THR A 10 -44.69 4.33 -15.18
CA THR A 10 -43.38 4.99 -15.23
C THR A 10 -42.30 3.93 -15.28
N LEU A 11 -41.72 3.74 -16.47
CA LEU A 11 -40.60 2.86 -16.73
C LEU A 11 -39.34 3.43 -16.06
N ALA A 12 -39.05 3.01 -14.83
CA ALA A 12 -37.78 3.32 -14.19
C ALA A 12 -36.67 2.49 -14.84
N SER A 13 -35.89 3.10 -15.74
CA SER A 13 -34.70 2.48 -16.32
C SER A 13 -33.65 2.27 -15.23
N LEU A 14 -33.52 1.04 -14.72
CA LEU A 14 -32.35 0.65 -13.93
C LEU A 14 -31.12 0.70 -14.84
N MET A 15 -30.35 1.78 -14.73
CA MET A 15 -28.99 1.83 -15.24
C MET A 15 -28.14 0.88 -14.38
N VAL A 16 -27.94 -0.35 -14.85
CA VAL A 16 -26.91 -1.24 -14.30
C VAL A 16 -25.57 -0.73 -14.82
N ALA A 17 -24.89 0.09 -14.02
CA ALA A 17 -23.51 0.46 -14.30
C ALA A 17 -22.63 -0.80 -14.19
N PRO A 18 -21.72 -1.06 -15.13
CA PRO A 18 -20.76 -2.16 -14.98
C PRO A 18 -19.86 -1.86 -13.78
N VAL A 19 -19.96 -2.68 -12.74
CA VAL A 19 -19.00 -2.69 -11.63
C VAL A 19 -17.72 -3.32 -12.17
N PHE A 20 -16.81 -2.50 -12.70
CA PHE A 20 -15.47 -2.98 -13.01
C PHE A 20 -14.84 -3.52 -11.72
N ALA A 21 -14.31 -4.74 -11.77
CA ALA A 21 -13.64 -5.36 -10.63
C ALA A 21 -12.42 -4.49 -10.23
N GLN A 22 -12.56 -3.75 -9.14
CA GLN A 22 -11.49 -2.94 -8.55
C GLN A 22 -10.43 -3.88 -7.97
N ASN A 23 -9.25 -3.93 -8.58
CA ASN A 23 -8.12 -4.75 -8.11
C ASN A 23 -7.07 -3.86 -7.46
N THR A 24 -7.34 -3.46 -6.22
CA THR A 24 -6.45 -2.64 -5.40
C THR A 24 -5.52 -3.46 -4.53
N GLU A 25 -5.59 -4.79 -4.59
CA GLU A 25 -4.86 -5.66 -3.68
C GLU A 25 -3.35 -5.72 -3.98
N THR A 26 -2.55 -5.55 -2.93
CA THR A 26 -1.09 -5.52 -2.97
C THR A 26 -0.43 -6.53 -2.02
N PRO A 27 -0.90 -7.79 -1.92
CA PRO A 27 -0.53 -8.69 -0.81
C PRO A 27 0.96 -9.02 -0.73
N ARG A 28 1.69 -8.96 -1.85
CA ARG A 28 3.15 -9.15 -1.86
C ARG A 28 3.91 -7.94 -1.29
N ILE A 29 3.40 -6.73 -1.52
CA ILE A 29 3.98 -5.48 -1.01
C ILE A 29 3.70 -5.40 0.49
N ASP A 30 2.45 -5.65 0.89
CA ASP A 30 2.05 -5.63 2.30
C ASP A 30 2.87 -6.62 3.15
N LYS A 31 3.14 -7.83 2.62
CA LYS A 31 4.03 -8.81 3.27
C LYS A 31 5.48 -8.36 3.37
N ARG A 32 5.96 -7.51 2.46
CA ARG A 32 7.33 -7.00 2.49
C ARG A 32 7.47 -5.88 3.51
N GLU A 33 6.56 -4.91 3.51
CA GLU A 33 6.49 -3.83 4.52
C GLU A 33 6.48 -4.42 5.95
N ALA A 34 5.65 -5.44 6.20
CA ALA A 34 5.63 -6.11 7.50
C ALA A 34 6.99 -6.73 7.89
N ARG A 35 7.72 -7.31 6.94
CA ARG A 35 9.08 -7.84 7.18
C ARG A 35 10.10 -6.73 7.36
N GLN A 36 9.95 -5.62 6.65
CA GLN A 36 10.82 -4.44 6.79
C GLN A 36 10.68 -3.86 8.20
N GLN A 37 9.45 -3.67 8.67
CA GLN A 37 9.12 -3.24 10.03
C GLN A 37 9.71 -4.18 11.10
N GLN A 38 9.58 -5.49 10.93
CA GLN A 38 10.22 -6.46 11.83
C GLN A 38 11.75 -6.31 11.88
N ARG A 39 12.40 -6.05 10.73
CA ARG A 39 13.86 -5.85 10.67
C ARG A 39 14.30 -4.55 11.33
N ILE A 40 13.51 -3.47 11.18
CA ILE A 40 13.76 -2.19 11.85
C ILE A 40 13.60 -2.36 13.36
N ALA A 41 12.49 -2.93 13.81
CA ALA A 41 12.24 -3.20 15.23
C ALA A 41 13.34 -4.08 15.85
N GLN A 42 13.77 -5.12 15.15
CA GLN A 42 14.88 -5.95 15.60
C GLN A 42 16.18 -5.15 15.68
N GLY A 43 16.49 -4.32 14.68
CA GLY A 43 17.70 -3.49 14.67
C GLY A 43 17.72 -2.46 15.80
N VAL A 44 16.56 -1.91 16.16
CA VAL A 44 16.41 -1.05 17.35
C VAL A 44 16.66 -1.86 18.62
N LYS A 45 16.01 -3.04 18.75
CA LYS A 45 16.14 -3.92 19.93
C LYS A 45 17.57 -4.40 20.17
N THR A 46 18.34 -4.66 19.12
CA THR A 46 19.73 -5.14 19.20
C THR A 46 20.75 -4.00 19.27
N GLY A 47 20.32 -2.75 19.10
CA GLY A 47 21.22 -1.62 18.98
C GLY A 47 22.00 -1.56 17.65
N GLU A 48 21.60 -2.35 16.65
CA GLU A 48 22.14 -2.29 15.28
C GLU A 48 21.65 -1.07 14.49
N LEU A 49 20.62 -0.37 14.98
CA LEU A 49 20.11 0.87 14.38
C LEU A 49 20.09 2.00 15.40
N THR A 50 20.68 3.14 15.04
CA THR A 50 20.56 4.37 15.83
C THR A 50 19.17 5.00 15.66
N ALA A 51 18.73 5.81 16.63
CA ALA A 51 17.45 6.52 16.55
C ALA A 51 17.33 7.37 15.26
N LYS A 52 18.43 8.00 14.82
CA LYS A 52 18.47 8.77 13.57
C LYS A 52 18.34 7.88 12.33
N GLU A 53 18.91 6.68 12.34
CA GLU A 53 18.77 5.73 11.23
C GLU A 53 17.37 5.15 11.17
N THR A 54 16.83 4.74 12.33
CA THR A 54 15.44 4.30 12.46
C THR A 54 14.48 5.36 11.91
N ALA A 55 14.60 6.62 12.34
CA ALA A 55 13.75 7.71 11.82
C ALA A 55 13.84 7.88 10.29
N ASN A 56 15.04 7.71 9.72
CA ASN A 56 15.22 7.76 8.27
C ASN A 56 14.64 6.55 7.53
N LEU A 57 14.66 5.37 8.15
CA LEU A 57 14.05 4.16 7.60
C LEU A 57 12.52 4.25 7.67
N GLU A 58 11.95 4.67 8.81
CA GLU A 58 10.51 4.88 8.96
C GLU A 58 9.97 5.92 7.98
N LYS A 59 10.72 7.00 7.74
CA LYS A 59 10.35 7.99 6.72
C LYS A 59 10.26 7.39 5.32
N ARG A 60 11.10 6.39 5.01
CA ARG A 60 11.06 5.68 3.72
C ARG A 60 9.85 4.76 3.64
N GLU A 61 9.59 3.98 4.68
CA GLU A 61 8.40 3.11 4.77
C GLU A 61 7.11 3.93 4.65
N ALA A 62 7.02 5.06 5.35
CA ALA A 62 5.88 5.98 5.25
C ALA A 62 5.70 6.56 3.84
N LYS A 63 6.80 6.82 3.12
CA LYS A 63 6.74 7.24 1.72
C LYS A 63 6.18 6.12 0.82
N ILE A 64 6.63 4.89 1.01
CA ILE A 64 6.16 3.74 0.23
C ILE A 64 4.66 3.50 0.49
N GLU A 65 4.23 3.61 1.74
CA GLU A 65 2.81 3.54 2.09
C GLU A 65 2.01 4.64 1.36
N ALA A 66 2.50 5.88 1.34
CA ALA A 66 1.84 6.96 0.60
C ALA A 66 1.80 6.70 -0.92
N ASP A 67 2.89 6.20 -1.51
CA ASP A 67 2.93 5.80 -2.92
C ASP A 67 1.95 4.65 -3.21
N LYS A 68 1.79 3.71 -2.28
CA LYS A 68 0.83 2.60 -2.38
C LYS A 68 -0.61 3.09 -2.30
N GLN A 69 -0.91 4.04 -1.41
CA GLN A 69 -2.25 4.63 -1.33
C GLN A 69 -2.58 5.44 -2.58
N ALA A 70 -1.61 6.17 -3.14
CA ALA A 70 -1.77 6.88 -4.41
C ALA A 70 -2.08 5.90 -5.56
N ALA A 71 -1.37 4.77 -5.63
CA ALA A 71 -1.62 3.72 -6.63
C ALA A 71 -2.97 3.00 -6.46
N LYS A 72 -3.62 3.11 -5.30
CA LYS A 72 -4.95 2.53 -5.05
C LYS A 72 -6.08 3.52 -5.32
N ALA A 73 -5.77 4.81 -5.50
CA ALA A 73 -6.76 5.89 -5.49
C ALA A 73 -7.74 5.84 -6.67
N ASP A 74 -7.31 5.32 -7.82
CA ASP A 74 -8.15 5.15 -9.02
C ASP A 74 -8.92 3.81 -9.03
N GLY A 75 -8.78 3.00 -7.98
CA GLY A 75 -9.45 1.71 -7.82
C GLY A 75 -8.75 0.54 -8.51
N VAL A 76 -7.61 0.73 -9.16
CA VAL A 76 -6.87 -0.36 -9.82
C VAL A 76 -5.36 -0.15 -9.73
N VAL A 77 -4.66 -1.05 -9.03
CA VAL A 77 -3.18 -1.02 -9.05
C VAL A 77 -2.67 -1.70 -10.31
N THR A 78 -2.18 -0.91 -11.25
CA THR A 78 -1.63 -1.37 -12.53
C THR A 78 -0.33 -2.18 -12.35
N LYS A 79 0.08 -2.88 -13.40
CA LYS A 79 1.37 -3.60 -13.42
C LYS A 79 2.57 -2.67 -13.26
N GLN A 80 2.49 -1.47 -13.82
CA GLN A 80 3.58 -0.48 -13.75
C GLN A 80 3.71 0.08 -12.33
N GLU A 81 2.60 0.43 -11.68
CA GLU A 81 2.60 0.87 -10.28
C GLU A 81 3.09 -0.23 -9.35
N ARG A 82 2.66 -1.47 -9.58
CA ARG A 82 3.16 -2.62 -8.81
C ARG A 82 4.67 -2.81 -8.98
N ALA A 83 5.21 -2.59 -10.18
CA ALA A 83 6.64 -2.65 -10.43
C ALA A 83 7.39 -1.50 -9.73
N LYS A 84 6.85 -0.27 -9.74
CA LYS A 84 7.38 0.88 -9.00
C LYS A 84 7.43 0.59 -7.50
N LEU A 85 6.32 0.17 -6.90
CA LEU A 85 6.25 -0.18 -5.47
C LEU A 85 7.21 -1.32 -5.12
N THR A 86 7.33 -2.33 -5.98
CA THR A 86 8.29 -3.42 -5.78
C THR A 86 9.74 -2.93 -5.81
N HIS A 87 10.07 -1.99 -6.70
CA HIS A 87 11.39 -1.38 -6.76
C HIS A 87 11.68 -0.57 -5.49
N GLU A 88 10.73 0.25 -5.03
CA GLU A 88 10.85 1.03 -3.80
C GLU A 88 11.08 0.14 -2.58
N GLU A 89 10.33 -0.97 -2.44
CA GLU A 89 10.53 -1.99 -1.41
C GLU A 89 11.92 -2.64 -1.46
N ASN A 90 12.47 -2.87 -2.66
CA ASN A 90 13.82 -3.43 -2.79
C ASN A 90 14.87 -2.41 -2.31
N VAL A 91 14.71 -1.13 -2.69
CA VAL A 91 15.61 -0.05 -2.25
C VAL A 91 15.54 0.12 -0.73
N ALA A 92 14.34 0.11 -0.15
CA ALA A 92 14.17 0.17 1.31
C ALA A 92 14.85 -1.03 2.00
N SER A 93 14.66 -2.24 1.46
CA SER A 93 15.28 -3.44 2.03
C SER A 93 16.81 -3.38 2.02
N HIS A 94 17.40 -2.88 0.94
CA HIS A 94 18.85 -2.64 0.86
C HIS A 94 19.30 -1.60 1.87
N LYS A 95 18.54 -0.51 2.06
CA LYS A 95 18.87 0.52 3.04
C LYS A 95 18.79 0.00 4.47
N ILE A 96 17.81 -0.81 4.82
CA ILE A 96 17.75 -1.48 6.13
C ILE A 96 18.99 -2.36 6.32
N ALA A 97 19.36 -3.17 5.31
CA ALA A 97 20.54 -4.03 5.40
C ALA A 97 21.82 -3.20 5.56
N GLU A 98 21.99 -2.14 4.79
CA GLU A 98 23.13 -1.22 4.90
C GLU A 98 23.22 -0.63 6.31
N LYS A 99 22.11 -0.09 6.85
CA LYS A 99 22.13 0.55 8.18
C LYS A 99 22.38 -0.42 9.31
N LYS A 100 21.82 -1.63 9.26
CA LYS A 100 22.08 -2.67 10.26
C LYS A 100 23.56 -3.11 10.34
N HIS A 101 24.34 -2.93 9.27
CA HIS A 101 25.73 -3.41 9.18
C HIS A 101 26.77 -2.28 9.08
N ASN A 102 26.38 -1.02 9.25
CA ASN A 102 27.28 0.12 9.02
C ASN A 102 28.21 0.47 10.20
N ASN A 103 28.38 -0.46 11.15
CA ASN A 103 29.19 -0.33 12.36
C ASN A 103 28.75 0.79 13.34
N ARG A 104 27.64 1.48 13.11
CA ARG A 104 27.07 2.47 14.04
C ARG A 104 26.12 1.75 14.99
N ARG A 105 26.67 1.31 16.13
CA ARG A 105 25.90 0.60 17.15
C ARG A 105 25.51 1.54 18.28
N VAL A 106 24.35 1.28 18.87
CA VAL A 106 23.92 1.84 20.15
C VAL A 106 23.94 0.70 21.16
N THR A 107 24.35 0.96 22.39
CA THR A 107 24.14 -0.02 23.46
C THR A 107 22.64 -0.04 23.78
N PRO A 108 21.96 -1.20 23.65
CA PRO A 108 20.52 -1.31 23.89
C PRO A 108 20.13 -1.02 25.35
#